data_AF-A0A7J7IQM7-F1
#
_entry.id   AF-A0A7J7IQM7-F1
#
_cell.length_a   1.000
_cell.length_b   1.000
_cell.length_c   1.000
_cell.angle_alpha   90.00
_cell.angle_beta   90.00
_cell.angle_gamma   90.00
#
_symmetry.space_group_name_H-M   'P 1'
#
loop_
_entity.id
_entity.type
_entity.pdbx_description
1 polymer ?
#
loop_
_entity_poly.entity_id
_entity_poly.type
_entity_poly.pdbx_seq_one_letter_code
_entity_poly.pdbx_strand_id
1 'polypeptide(L)'
;MGNSPSGPELLEEDKKQLLEKFAEEEAAFADPRAAQETLERCGLILENSKAYYDRLRSGGQSSKTNGTASTSKTGSDDVDPVKDGRVWRARQQLQKAQFNYGWALVQQPLSTGQEQIREGIRLLQGLAEELEANSGSDKRDQGLLYECHYFAALAMYRLGDWSGARQELRTLYSRHIGTSMQRRQIRAFLSILDDKIRRDGWIGLGVATALFGVAGAAIVGGVLAAQKVYRREPYPPSEMTQETRSMSKSQRR
;
A
#
# COMPACT_ATOMS: atom_id res chain seq x y z
N MET A 1 0.33 42.28 -0.66
CA MET A 1 0.19 41.17 -1.64
C MET A 1 0.94 39.99 -1.04
N GLY A 2 0.23 39.01 -0.48
CA GLY A 2 0.89 37.83 0.09
C GLY A 2 1.46 36.99 -1.04
N ASN A 3 2.75 36.68 -0.98
CA ASN A 3 3.35 35.67 -1.86
C ASN A 3 2.56 34.38 -1.65
N SER A 4 1.79 33.97 -2.66
CA SER A 4 1.21 32.64 -2.66
C SER A 4 2.39 31.66 -2.69
N PRO A 5 2.51 30.75 -1.71
CA PRO A 5 3.65 29.86 -1.62
C PRO A 5 3.80 29.06 -2.91
N SER A 6 5.05 28.93 -3.34
CA SER A 6 5.39 28.23 -4.59
C SER A 6 5.09 26.73 -4.48
N GLY A 7 4.94 26.04 -5.62
CA GLY A 7 4.66 24.59 -5.66
C GLY A 7 5.51 23.69 -4.73
N PRO A 8 6.84 23.88 -4.64
CA PRO A 8 7.67 23.09 -3.71
C PRO A 8 7.50 23.51 -2.23
N GLU A 9 7.27 24.78 -1.96
CA GLU A 9 7.10 25.30 -0.60
C GLU A 9 5.79 24.81 0.04
N LEU A 10 4.71 24.79 -0.75
CA LEU A 10 3.42 24.19 -0.38
C LEU A 10 3.54 22.70 -0.03
N LEU A 11 4.34 21.94 -0.77
CA LEU A 11 4.53 20.51 -0.51
C LEU A 11 5.23 20.29 0.83
N GLU A 12 6.25 21.08 1.14
CA GLU A 12 6.96 20.99 2.43
C GLU A 12 6.08 21.39 3.62
N GLU A 13 5.18 22.36 3.44
CA GLU A 13 4.17 22.70 4.44
C GLU A 13 3.17 21.55 4.64
N ASP A 14 2.61 21.00 3.56
CA ASP A 14 1.71 19.85 3.60
C ASP A 14 2.37 18.64 4.29
N LYS A 15 3.66 18.40 4.05
CA LYS A 15 4.43 17.34 4.74
C LYS A 15 4.50 17.58 6.25
N LYS A 16 4.84 18.79 6.67
CA LYS A 16 4.98 19.13 8.10
C LYS A 16 3.65 18.93 8.83
N GLN A 17 2.56 19.44 8.27
CA GLN A 17 1.22 19.27 8.83
C GLN A 17 0.83 17.79 8.93
N LEU A 18 1.20 16.98 7.94
CA LEU A 18 0.90 15.55 7.94
C LEU A 18 1.68 14.80 9.03
N LEU A 19 2.96 15.12 9.20
CA LEU A 19 3.81 14.52 10.24
C LEU A 19 3.35 14.91 11.64
N GLU A 20 2.94 16.15 11.84
CA GLU A 20 2.37 16.62 13.11
C GLU A 20 1.09 15.85 13.45
N LYS A 21 0.18 15.70 12.49
CA LYS A 21 -1.02 14.88 12.67
C LYS A 21 -0.71 13.42 13.01
N PHE A 22 0.27 12.82 12.34
CA PHE A 22 0.67 11.45 12.67
C PHE A 22 1.24 11.35 14.09
N ALA A 23 2.00 12.35 14.54
CA ALA A 23 2.51 12.38 15.91
C ALA A 23 1.39 12.56 16.94
N GLU A 24 0.41 13.41 16.66
CA GLU A 24 -0.79 13.59 17.51
C GLU A 24 -1.63 12.31 17.59
N GLU A 25 -1.86 11.67 16.44
CA GLU A 25 -2.57 10.38 16.36
C GLU A 25 -1.81 9.30 17.13
N GLU A 26 -0.51 9.14 16.92
CA GLU A 26 0.32 8.18 17.68
C GLU A 26 0.30 8.44 19.18
N ALA A 27 0.32 9.71 19.61
CA ALA A 27 0.21 10.07 21.02
C ALA A 27 -1.17 9.72 21.60
N ALA A 28 -2.25 9.94 20.83
CA ALA A 28 -3.60 9.55 21.23
C ALA A 28 -3.75 8.04 21.41
N PHE A 29 -2.95 7.23 20.70
CA PHE A 29 -2.96 5.77 20.76
C PHE A 29 -2.03 5.17 21.83
N ALA A 30 -1.36 6.01 22.63
CA ALA A 30 -0.44 5.54 23.66
C ALA A 30 -1.15 4.89 24.86
N ASP A 31 -2.43 5.17 25.10
CA ASP A 31 -3.20 4.53 26.18
C ASP A 31 -3.76 3.16 25.71
N PRO A 32 -3.19 2.03 26.18
CA PRO A 32 -3.64 0.71 25.77
C PRO A 32 -5.08 0.41 26.19
N ARG A 33 -5.56 1.01 27.30
CA ARG A 33 -6.92 0.74 27.79
C ARG A 33 -7.95 1.42 26.90
N ALA A 34 -7.72 2.68 26.56
CA ALA A 34 -8.58 3.43 25.66
C ALA A 34 -8.62 2.80 24.25
N ALA A 35 -7.47 2.34 23.74
CA ALA A 35 -7.40 1.65 22.46
C ALA A 35 -8.19 0.33 22.46
N GLN A 36 -8.07 -0.47 23.54
CA GLN A 36 -8.81 -1.73 23.68
C GLN A 36 -10.32 -1.50 23.83
N GLU A 37 -10.74 -0.52 24.63
CA GLU A 37 -12.16 -0.16 24.81
C GLU A 37 -12.79 0.27 23.47
N THR A 38 -12.04 1.05 22.68
CA THR A 38 -12.47 1.48 21.34
C THR A 38 -12.64 0.28 20.41
N LEU A 39 -11.70 -0.66 20.44
CA LEU A 39 -11.77 -1.90 19.66
C LEU A 39 -13.01 -2.73 19.99
N GLU A 40 -13.30 -2.92 21.28
CA GLU A 40 -14.47 -3.68 21.74
C GLU A 40 -15.78 -3.01 21.31
N ARG A 41 -15.88 -1.69 21.45
CA ARG A 41 -17.04 -0.92 20.99
C ARG A 41 -17.25 -1.05 19.49
N CYS A 42 -16.19 -0.91 18.70
CA CYS A 42 -16.27 -1.07 17.25
C CYS A 42 -16.64 -2.51 16.86
N GLY A 43 -16.14 -3.52 17.58
CA GLY A 43 -16.49 -4.92 17.38
C GLY A 43 -17.99 -5.18 17.58
N LEU A 44 -18.58 -4.66 18.65
CA LEU A 44 -20.01 -4.77 18.92
C LEU A 44 -20.86 -4.11 17.81
N ILE A 45 -20.46 -2.92 17.36
CA ILE A 45 -21.15 -2.21 16.27
C ILE A 45 -21.09 -3.01 14.98
N LEU A 46 -19.94 -3.61 14.67
CA LEU A 46 -19.76 -4.46 13.50
C LEU A 46 -20.67 -5.70 13.54
N GLU A 47 -20.69 -6.42 14.66
CA GLU A 47 -21.57 -7.59 14.83
C GLU A 47 -23.05 -7.23 14.67
N ASN A 48 -23.48 -6.14 15.31
CA ASN A 48 -24.85 -5.64 15.20
C ASN A 48 -25.20 -5.26 13.76
N SER A 49 -24.30 -4.56 13.06
CA SER A 49 -24.50 -4.14 11.67
C SER A 49 -24.57 -5.34 10.72
N LYS A 50 -23.74 -6.37 10.96
CA LYS A 50 -23.74 -7.62 10.20
C LYS A 50 -25.04 -8.39 10.40
N ALA A 51 -25.45 -8.59 11.66
CA ALA A 51 -26.71 -9.26 11.98
C ALA A 51 -27.92 -8.53 11.38
N TYR A 52 -27.90 -7.20 11.38
CA TYR A 52 -28.94 -6.38 10.73
C TYR A 52 -28.97 -6.58 9.21
N TYR A 53 -27.81 -6.53 8.55
CA TYR A 53 -27.70 -6.76 7.11
C TYR A 53 -28.16 -8.17 6.70
N ASP A 54 -27.74 -9.20 7.44
CA ASP A 54 -28.11 -10.60 7.17
C ASP A 54 -29.62 -10.85 7.32
N ARG A 55 -30.26 -10.23 8.31
CA ARG A 55 -31.73 -10.29 8.48
C ARG A 55 -32.47 -9.66 7.31
N LEU A 56 -31.99 -8.52 6.80
CA LEU A 56 -32.61 -7.87 5.64
C LEU A 56 -32.41 -8.70 4.36
N ARG A 57 -31.24 -9.31 4.19
CA ARG A 57 -30.93 -10.16 3.04
C ARG A 57 -31.76 -11.47 3.04
N SER A 58 -31.91 -12.10 4.20
CA SER A 58 -32.70 -13.34 4.37
C SER A 58 -34.21 -13.12 4.33
N GLY A 59 -34.71 -12.01 4.91
CA GLY A 59 -36.12 -11.64 4.87
C GLY A 59 -36.68 -11.40 3.46
N GLY A 60 -35.82 -11.06 2.49
CA GLY A 60 -36.20 -10.94 1.07
C GLY A 60 -36.47 -12.28 0.37
N GLN A 61 -35.95 -13.41 0.88
CA GLN A 61 -36.10 -14.72 0.24
C GLN A 61 -37.33 -15.50 0.73
N SER A 62 -37.81 -15.25 1.96
CA SER A 62 -38.90 -16.02 2.57
C SER A 62 -40.30 -15.74 1.98
N SER A 63 -40.46 -14.69 1.18
CA SER A 63 -41.74 -14.33 0.54
C SER A 63 -42.07 -15.15 -0.73
N LYS A 64 -41.18 -16.01 -1.23
CA LYS A 64 -41.36 -16.72 -2.51
C LYS A 64 -41.84 -18.18 -2.39
N THR A 65 -42.09 -18.72 -1.20
CA THR A 65 -42.34 -20.17 -1.04
C THR A 65 -43.72 -20.59 -0.57
N ASN A 66 -44.70 -19.69 -0.43
CA ASN A 66 -46.08 -20.07 -0.11
C ASN A 66 -47.05 -19.62 -1.21
N GLY A 67 -47.21 -20.45 -2.23
CA GLY A 67 -48.18 -20.21 -3.30
C GLY A 67 -48.19 -21.33 -4.35
N THR A 68 -48.83 -22.45 -4.04
CA THR A 68 -49.22 -23.45 -5.04
C THR A 68 -50.22 -22.86 -6.04
N ALA A 69 -49.83 -22.92 -7.31
CA ALA A 69 -50.65 -22.93 -8.53
C ALA A 69 -51.62 -21.75 -8.79
N SER A 70 -51.26 -20.91 -9.77
CA SER A 70 -52.15 -20.53 -10.90
C SER A 70 -51.38 -19.73 -11.96
N THR A 71 -51.53 -20.19 -13.19
CA THR A 71 -51.18 -19.61 -14.51
C THR A 71 -51.02 -18.09 -14.61
N SER A 72 -49.95 -17.62 -15.27
CA SER A 72 -49.96 -16.88 -16.55
C SER A 72 -48.69 -16.04 -16.76
N LYS A 73 -48.43 -15.74 -18.04
CA LYS A 73 -47.26 -15.10 -18.62
C LYS A 73 -47.08 -13.62 -18.20
N THR A 74 -45.91 -13.11 -18.61
CA THR A 74 -45.57 -11.72 -18.96
C THR A 74 -45.19 -10.76 -17.81
N GLY A 75 -43.87 -10.63 -17.64
CA GLY A 75 -43.17 -9.33 -17.69
C GLY A 75 -43.50 -8.30 -16.62
N SER A 76 -42.66 -8.23 -15.59
CA SER A 76 -42.19 -7.00 -14.93
C SER A 76 -41.36 -7.46 -13.74
N ASP A 77 -40.04 -7.33 -13.81
CA ASP A 77 -39.18 -7.40 -12.64
C ASP A 77 -39.47 -6.16 -11.77
N ASP A 78 -40.62 -6.13 -11.10
CA ASP A 78 -40.94 -5.15 -10.06
C ASP A 78 -40.16 -5.53 -8.79
N VAL A 79 -38.86 -5.26 -8.84
CA VAL A 79 -38.03 -5.21 -7.64
C VAL A 79 -38.46 -3.98 -6.86
N ASP A 80 -39.10 -4.18 -5.69
CA ASP A 80 -39.52 -3.11 -4.79
C ASP A 80 -38.36 -2.14 -4.51
N PRO A 81 -38.37 -0.90 -5.05
CA PRO A 81 -37.25 0.05 -4.92
C PRO A 81 -36.99 0.44 -3.45
N VAL A 82 -38.02 0.32 -2.59
CA VAL A 82 -37.94 0.56 -1.15
C VAL A 82 -37.16 -0.56 -0.43
N LYS A 83 -37.25 -1.82 -0.89
CA LYS A 83 -36.49 -2.94 -0.32
C LYS A 83 -35.01 -2.81 -0.69
N ASP A 84 -34.72 -2.51 -1.96
CA ASP A 84 -33.36 -2.25 -2.43
C ASP A 84 -32.69 -1.08 -1.70
N GLY A 85 -33.43 0.00 -1.47
CA GLY A 85 -32.93 1.16 -0.73
C GLY A 85 -32.59 0.87 0.74
N ARG A 86 -33.29 -0.07 1.41
CA ARG A 86 -32.96 -0.47 2.79
C ARG A 86 -31.74 -1.39 2.84
N VAL A 87 -31.67 -2.37 1.95
CA VAL A 87 -30.53 -3.29 1.85
C VAL A 87 -29.26 -2.53 1.50
N TRP A 88 -29.33 -1.59 0.56
CA TRP A 88 -28.20 -0.72 0.21
C TRP A 88 -27.70 0.11 1.40
N ARG A 89 -28.60 0.78 2.15
CA ARG A 89 -28.20 1.53 3.36
C ARG A 89 -27.60 0.63 4.42
N ALA A 90 -28.17 -0.55 4.63
CA ALA A 90 -27.65 -1.52 5.58
C ALA A 90 -26.24 -1.99 5.20
N ARG A 91 -25.99 -2.24 3.90
CA ARG A 91 -24.66 -2.55 3.38
C ARG A 91 -23.66 -1.44 3.68
N GLN A 92 -24.03 -0.19 3.42
CA GLN A 92 -23.19 0.97 3.70
C GLN A 92 -22.84 1.10 5.18
N GLN A 93 -23.81 0.85 6.07
CA GLN A 93 -23.56 0.87 7.52
C GLN A 93 -22.62 -0.27 7.93
N LEU A 94 -22.79 -1.46 7.35
CA LEU A 94 -21.88 -2.59 7.58
C LEU A 94 -20.46 -2.26 7.11
N GLN A 95 -20.29 -1.70 5.92
CA GLN A 95 -18.98 -1.31 5.37
C GLN A 95 -18.30 -0.25 6.24
N LYS A 96 -19.04 0.75 6.72
CA LYS A 96 -18.53 1.74 7.69
C LYS A 96 -18.14 1.10 9.02
N ALA A 97 -18.92 0.15 9.52
CA ALA A 97 -18.61 -0.56 10.75
C ALA A 97 -17.34 -1.43 10.60
N GLN A 98 -17.18 -2.10 9.45
CA GLN A 98 -15.96 -2.84 9.11
C GLN A 98 -14.75 -1.90 9.07
N PHE A 99 -14.85 -0.77 8.38
CA PHE A 99 -13.81 0.24 8.34
C PHE A 99 -13.42 0.72 9.75
N ASN A 100 -14.40 1.10 10.57
CA ASN A 100 -14.16 1.59 11.93
C ASN A 100 -13.47 0.53 12.80
N TYR A 101 -13.87 -0.74 12.67
CA TYR A 101 -13.24 -1.83 13.38
C TYR A 101 -11.79 -2.07 12.91
N GLY A 102 -11.55 -2.07 11.59
CA GLY A 102 -10.21 -2.14 11.02
C GLY A 102 -9.32 -0.99 11.49
N TRP A 103 -9.85 0.22 11.54
CA TRP A 103 -9.13 1.38 12.07
C TRP A 103 -8.82 1.23 13.56
N ALA A 104 -9.77 0.78 14.39
CA ALA A 104 -9.54 0.52 15.81
C ALA A 104 -8.47 -0.56 16.07
N LEU A 105 -8.37 -1.57 15.19
CA LEU A 105 -7.29 -2.57 15.21
C LEU A 105 -5.93 -1.93 14.89
N VAL A 106 -5.88 -1.03 13.91
CA VAL A 106 -4.66 -0.29 13.57
C VAL A 106 -4.23 0.63 14.71
N GLN A 107 -5.16 1.19 15.48
CA GLN A 107 -4.86 2.08 16.60
C GLN A 107 -4.21 1.38 17.81
N GLN A 108 -4.11 0.05 17.83
CA GLN A 108 -3.49 -0.63 18.97
C GLN A 108 -2.02 -0.19 19.16
N PRO A 109 -1.50 -0.18 20.40
CA PRO A 109 -0.12 0.19 20.68
C PRO A 109 0.86 -0.74 19.98
N LEU A 110 1.92 -0.19 19.36
CA LEU A 110 2.87 -0.99 18.57
C LEU A 110 3.63 -2.04 19.41
N SER A 111 3.79 -1.81 20.71
CA SER A 111 4.51 -2.72 21.62
C SER A 111 3.77 -4.04 21.87
N THR A 112 2.44 -4.03 21.85
CA THR A 112 1.60 -5.19 22.20
C THR A 112 0.64 -5.59 21.07
N GLY A 113 0.42 -4.69 20.12
CA GLY A 113 -0.68 -4.72 19.15
C GLY A 113 -0.28 -5.06 17.72
N GLN A 114 0.97 -5.47 17.45
CA GLN A 114 1.46 -5.63 16.07
C GLN A 114 0.60 -6.56 15.21
N GLU A 115 0.12 -7.67 15.78
CA GLU A 115 -0.72 -8.61 15.05
C GLU A 115 -2.12 -8.03 14.79
N GLN A 116 -2.68 -7.29 15.75
CA GLN A 116 -3.93 -6.55 15.58
C GLN A 116 -3.80 -5.51 14.47
N ILE A 117 -2.68 -4.77 14.42
CA ILE A 117 -2.44 -3.78 13.36
C ILE A 117 -2.37 -4.46 11.99
N ARG A 118 -1.67 -5.60 11.86
CA ARG A 118 -1.62 -6.38 10.62
C ARG A 118 -3.00 -6.88 10.21
N GLU A 119 -3.80 -7.34 11.16
CA GLU A 119 -5.17 -7.75 10.88
C GLU A 119 -6.06 -6.58 10.44
N GLY A 120 -5.88 -5.42 11.07
CA GLY A 120 -6.53 -4.18 10.64
C GLY A 120 -6.17 -3.79 9.21
N ILE A 121 -4.89 -3.91 8.82
CA ILE A 121 -4.44 -3.71 7.43
C ILE A 121 -5.15 -4.66 6.47
N ARG A 122 -5.16 -5.97 6.77
CA ARG A 122 -5.82 -6.97 5.93
C ARG A 122 -7.31 -6.68 5.77
N LEU A 123 -7.97 -6.28 6.86
CA LEU A 123 -9.40 -5.94 6.84
C LEU A 123 -9.66 -4.72 5.96
N LEU A 124 -8.88 -3.65 6.10
CA LEU A 124 -9.03 -2.43 5.29
C LEU A 124 -8.77 -2.70 3.81
N GLN A 125 -7.74 -3.49 3.47
CA GLN A 125 -7.46 -3.89 2.10
C GLN A 125 -8.58 -4.78 1.52
N GLY A 126 -9.05 -5.76 2.28
CA GLY A 126 -10.17 -6.61 1.85
C GLY A 126 -11.46 -5.82 1.64
N LEU A 127 -11.73 -4.81 2.48
CA LEU A 127 -12.85 -3.90 2.30
C LEU A 127 -12.67 -3.03 1.04
N ALA A 128 -11.46 -2.54 0.77
CA ALA A 128 -11.16 -1.81 -0.46
C ALA A 128 -11.41 -2.69 -1.69
N GLU A 129 -10.93 -3.93 -1.70
CA GLU A 129 -11.16 -4.90 -2.78
C GLU A 129 -12.67 -5.18 -2.99
N GLU A 130 -13.44 -5.35 -1.91
CA GLU A 130 -14.89 -5.52 -1.99
C GLU A 130 -15.56 -4.29 -2.61
N LEU A 131 -15.16 -3.08 -2.18
CA LEU A 131 -15.68 -1.83 -2.72
C LEU A 131 -15.33 -1.70 -4.20
N GLU A 132 -14.11 -2.04 -4.61
CA GLU A 132 -13.70 -2.02 -6.02
C GLU A 132 -14.51 -2.98 -6.89
N ALA A 133 -14.75 -4.21 -6.40
CA ALA A 133 -15.47 -5.23 -7.14
C ALA A 133 -16.96 -4.90 -7.33
N ASN A 134 -17.58 -4.23 -6.35
CA ASN A 134 -19.02 -3.96 -6.35
C ASN A 134 -19.39 -2.57 -6.85
N SER A 135 -18.48 -1.60 -6.69
CA SER A 135 -18.74 -0.19 -6.98
C SER A 135 -18.26 0.12 -8.39
N GLY A 136 -18.98 -0.38 -9.38
CA GLY A 136 -18.82 0.09 -10.76
C GLY A 136 -19.10 1.60 -10.83
N SER A 137 -18.06 2.42 -10.76
CA SER A 137 -18.09 3.89 -10.89
C SER A 137 -18.97 4.69 -9.91
N ASP A 138 -19.58 4.07 -8.90
CA ASP A 138 -20.46 4.77 -7.97
C ASP A 138 -19.67 5.72 -7.07
N LYS A 139 -19.92 7.02 -7.23
CA LYS A 139 -19.24 8.09 -6.47
C LYS A 139 -19.42 7.98 -4.96
N ARG A 140 -20.47 7.29 -4.50
CA ARG A 140 -20.80 7.15 -3.07
C ARG A 140 -19.77 6.30 -2.33
N ASP A 141 -19.22 5.30 -3.00
CA ASP A 141 -18.27 4.34 -2.42
C ASP A 141 -16.81 4.81 -2.55
N GLN A 142 -16.55 5.78 -3.43
CA GLN A 142 -15.22 6.35 -3.65
C GLN A 142 -14.63 7.03 -2.41
N GLY A 143 -15.48 7.61 -1.55
CA GLY A 143 -15.03 8.22 -0.30
C GLY A 143 -14.47 7.18 0.68
N LEU A 144 -15.23 6.10 0.91
CA LEU A 144 -14.80 5.03 1.81
C LEU A 144 -13.62 4.24 1.23
N LEU A 145 -13.59 4.03 -0.09
CA LEU A 145 -12.47 3.39 -0.79
C LEU A 145 -11.17 4.19 -0.60
N TYR A 146 -11.24 5.52 -0.73
CA TYR A 146 -10.11 6.40 -0.42
C TYR A 146 -9.61 6.19 1.02
N GLU A 147 -10.55 6.22 1.98
CA GLU A 147 -10.23 6.05 3.40
C GLU A 147 -9.55 4.70 3.64
N CYS A 148 -10.07 3.60 3.10
CA CYS A 148 -9.49 2.27 3.27
C CYS A 148 -8.02 2.21 2.82
N HIS A 149 -7.70 2.64 1.59
CA HIS A 149 -6.32 2.64 1.09
C HIS A 149 -5.42 3.59 1.87
N TYR A 150 -5.92 4.79 2.19
CA TYR A 150 -5.13 5.80 2.89
C TYR A 150 -4.76 5.32 4.30
N PHE A 151 -5.72 4.78 5.05
CA PHE A 151 -5.47 4.29 6.41
C PHE A 151 -4.72 2.96 6.44
N ALA A 152 -4.89 2.10 5.43
CA ALA A 152 -4.04 0.91 5.26
C ALA A 152 -2.57 1.30 5.05
N ALA A 153 -2.30 2.29 4.18
CA ALA A 153 -0.94 2.79 3.97
C ALA A 153 -0.35 3.46 5.23
N LEU A 154 -1.17 4.17 5.99
CA LEU A 154 -0.76 4.74 7.28
C LEU A 154 -0.37 3.65 8.29
N ALA A 155 -1.16 2.59 8.38
CA ALA A 155 -0.87 1.45 9.24
C ALA A 155 0.44 0.75 8.85
N MET A 156 0.66 0.53 7.54
CA MET A 156 1.92 -0.01 7.02
C MET A 156 3.12 0.88 7.34
N TYR A 157 2.95 2.21 7.19
CA TYR A 157 3.97 3.18 7.57
C TYR A 157 4.34 3.07 9.06
N ARG A 158 3.34 2.94 9.94
CA ARG A 158 3.53 2.74 11.39
C ARG A 158 4.24 1.42 11.73
N LEU A 159 3.98 0.35 10.97
CA LEU A 159 4.69 -0.92 11.12
C LEU A 159 6.12 -0.90 10.55
N GLY A 160 6.53 0.17 9.87
CA GLY A 160 7.81 0.26 9.19
C GLY A 160 7.84 -0.35 7.78
N ASP A 161 6.70 -0.82 7.25
CA ASP A 161 6.60 -1.27 5.86
C ASP A 161 6.36 -0.07 4.92
N TRP A 162 7.40 0.72 4.71
CA TRP A 162 7.32 1.91 3.86
C TRP A 162 7.13 1.56 2.38
N SER A 163 7.62 0.39 1.95
CA SER A 163 7.51 -0.06 0.56
C SER A 163 6.07 -0.45 0.23
N GLY A 164 5.42 -1.22 1.11
CA GLY A 164 3.99 -1.55 1.01
C GLY A 164 3.14 -0.28 1.03
N ALA A 165 3.36 0.60 2.02
CA ALA A 165 2.63 1.86 2.14
C ALA A 165 2.71 2.72 0.86
N ARG A 166 3.90 2.80 0.26
CA ARG A 166 4.13 3.54 -0.99
C ARG A 166 3.36 2.94 -2.16
N GLN A 167 3.37 1.62 -2.29
CA GLN A 167 2.66 0.94 -3.38
C GLN A 167 1.14 1.12 -3.27
N GLU A 168 0.62 1.02 -2.05
CA GLU A 168 -0.79 1.24 -1.72
C GLU A 168 -1.23 2.66 -2.13
N LEU A 169 -0.49 3.69 -1.70
CA LEU A 169 -0.78 5.09 -2.05
C LEU A 169 -0.61 5.40 -3.53
N ARG A 170 0.36 4.78 -4.21
CA ARG A 170 0.52 4.95 -5.67
C ARG A 170 -0.68 4.39 -6.42
N THR A 171 -1.17 3.24 -6.00
CA THR A 171 -2.39 2.63 -6.56
C THR A 171 -3.58 3.57 -6.38
N LEU A 172 -3.78 4.07 -5.15
CA LEU A 172 -4.83 5.05 -4.85
C LEU A 172 -4.70 6.33 -5.70
N TYR A 173 -3.49 6.89 -5.82
CA TYR A 173 -3.21 8.11 -6.58
C TYR A 173 -3.49 7.94 -8.08
N SER A 174 -3.07 6.81 -8.65
CA SER A 174 -3.22 6.51 -10.08
C SER A 174 -4.68 6.42 -10.53
N ARG A 175 -5.58 6.04 -9.61
CA ARG A 175 -7.02 5.93 -9.86
C ARG A 175 -7.75 7.28 -9.78
N HIS A 176 -7.06 8.37 -9.45
CA HIS A 176 -7.63 9.71 -9.30
C HIS A 176 -8.78 9.83 -8.29
N ILE A 177 -8.86 8.91 -7.32
CA ILE A 177 -9.89 8.88 -6.30
C ILE A 177 -9.63 10.00 -5.26
N GLY A 178 -10.70 10.64 -4.80
CA GLY A 178 -10.67 11.67 -3.75
C GLY A 178 -10.74 13.11 -4.26
N THR A 179 -10.80 14.04 -3.32
CA THR A 179 -10.85 15.49 -3.57
C THR A 179 -9.47 16.05 -3.97
N SER A 180 -9.44 17.29 -4.45
CA SER A 180 -8.17 17.99 -4.74
C SER A 180 -7.26 18.08 -3.51
N MET A 181 -7.84 18.28 -2.33
CA MET A 181 -7.13 18.32 -1.05
C MET A 181 -6.56 16.95 -0.68
N GLN A 182 -7.35 15.89 -0.78
CA GLN A 182 -6.91 14.52 -0.53
C GLN A 182 -5.75 14.10 -1.45
N ARG A 183 -5.79 14.48 -2.74
CA ARG A 183 -4.67 14.24 -3.66
C ARG A 183 -3.40 15.02 -3.30
N ARG A 184 -3.51 16.19 -2.65
CA ARG A 184 -2.33 16.88 -2.09
C ARG A 184 -1.75 16.11 -0.92
N GLN A 185 -2.60 15.65 0.00
CA GLN A 185 -2.19 14.82 1.14
C GLN A 185 -1.48 13.54 0.69
N ILE A 186 -2.02 12.83 -0.31
CA ILE A 186 -1.34 11.63 -0.87
C ILE A 186 0.06 11.98 -1.40
N ARG A 187 0.20 13.09 -2.13
CA ARG A 187 1.51 13.50 -2.66
C ARG A 187 2.51 13.83 -1.56
N ALA A 188 2.07 14.56 -0.53
CA ALA A 188 2.88 14.84 0.64
C ALA A 188 3.31 13.54 1.34
N PHE A 189 2.37 12.62 1.54
CA PHE A 189 2.64 11.33 2.19
C PHE A 189 3.59 10.45 1.35
N LEU A 190 3.39 10.35 0.04
CA LEU A 190 4.31 9.67 -0.87
C LEU A 190 5.74 10.23 -0.78
N SER A 191 5.88 11.55 -0.68
CA SER A 191 7.19 12.16 -0.53
C SER A 191 7.83 11.87 0.83
N ILE A 192 7.06 11.82 1.92
CA ILE A 192 7.55 11.40 3.24
C ILE A 192 8.07 9.95 3.18
N LEU A 193 7.32 9.06 2.53
CA LEU A 193 7.70 7.68 2.33
C LEU A 193 8.97 7.56 1.48
N ASP A 194 9.06 8.29 0.36
CA ASP A 194 10.26 8.31 -0.47
C ASP A 194 11.48 8.81 0.34
N ASP A 195 11.32 9.81 1.21
CA ASP A 195 12.39 10.32 2.06
C ASP A 195 12.81 9.30 3.14
N LYS A 196 11.86 8.52 3.68
CA LYS A 196 12.13 7.44 4.64
C LYS A 196 12.83 6.26 3.97
N ILE A 197 12.27 5.75 2.87
CA ILE A 197 12.88 4.70 2.04
C ILE A 197 14.29 5.11 1.59
N ARG A 198 14.52 6.38 1.22
CA ARG A 198 15.87 6.84 0.89
C ARG A 198 16.80 6.83 2.10
N ARG A 199 16.36 7.28 3.28
CA ARG A 199 17.18 7.28 4.51
C ARG A 199 17.52 5.87 4.97
N ASP A 200 16.53 4.99 5.05
CA ASP A 200 16.71 3.61 5.48
C ASP A 200 17.37 2.76 4.36
N GLY A 201 17.19 3.19 3.10
CA GLY A 201 17.85 2.67 1.92
C GLY A 201 19.32 3.02 1.77
N TRP A 202 19.96 3.78 2.68
CA TRP A 202 21.42 3.81 2.76
C TRP A 202 22.01 2.46 3.21
N ILE A 203 21.18 1.56 3.77
CA ILE A 203 21.51 0.14 3.95
C ILE A 203 21.27 -0.66 2.65
N GLY A 204 20.38 -0.19 1.76
CA GLY A 204 20.01 -0.81 0.48
C GLY A 204 20.73 -0.27 -0.77
N LEU A 205 21.49 0.82 -0.67
CA LEU A 205 22.34 1.35 -1.73
C LEU A 205 23.70 0.64 -1.81
N GLY A 206 23.81 -0.57 -1.25
CA GLY A 206 24.68 -1.60 -1.79
C GLY A 206 24.05 -2.34 -2.99
N VAL A 207 22.74 -2.21 -3.22
CA VAL A 207 21.99 -3.05 -4.18
C VAL A 207 21.60 -2.27 -5.46
N ALA A 208 21.39 -0.96 -5.43
CA ALA A 208 21.05 -0.20 -6.63
C ALA A 208 22.25 0.08 -7.57
N THR A 209 23.48 0.11 -7.05
CA THR A 209 24.70 0.14 -7.88
C THR A 209 24.91 -1.18 -8.63
N ALA A 210 24.38 -2.30 -8.12
CA ALA A 210 24.51 -3.61 -8.76
C ALA A 210 23.58 -3.83 -9.97
N LEU A 211 22.43 -3.13 -10.06
CA LEU A 211 21.48 -3.32 -11.17
C LEU A 211 21.61 -2.27 -12.30
N PHE A 212 22.13 -1.07 -12.01
CA PHE A 212 22.42 -0.07 -13.07
C PHE A 212 23.88 -0.10 -13.58
N GLY A 213 24.77 -0.86 -12.93
CA GLY A 213 26.18 -0.99 -13.32
C GLY A 213 26.45 -1.78 -14.62
N VAL A 214 25.45 -2.45 -15.21
CA VAL A 214 25.64 -3.27 -16.43
C VAL A 214 24.91 -2.71 -17.67
N ALA A 215 23.95 -1.78 -17.51
CA ALA A 215 23.19 -1.22 -18.64
C ALA A 215 23.48 0.25 -18.96
N GLY A 216 24.27 0.94 -18.14
CA GLY A 216 24.63 2.36 -18.31
C GLY A 216 25.95 2.62 -19.06
N ALA A 217 26.52 1.63 -19.75
CA ALA A 217 27.80 1.76 -20.44
C ALA A 217 27.70 2.18 -21.92
N ALA A 218 26.50 2.33 -22.49
CA ALA A 218 26.36 2.40 -23.95
C ALA A 218 26.09 3.79 -24.53
N ILE A 219 25.65 4.79 -23.76
CA ILE A 219 25.22 6.06 -24.35
C ILE A 219 25.63 7.21 -23.41
N VAL A 220 26.44 8.14 -23.92
CA VAL A 220 27.05 9.33 -23.27
C VAL A 220 28.48 9.10 -22.76
N GLY A 221 29.48 9.41 -23.61
CA GLY A 221 30.85 9.65 -23.14
C GLY A 221 31.98 9.58 -24.16
N GLY A 222 31.73 9.12 -25.39
CA GLY A 222 32.73 9.05 -26.48
C GLY A 222 33.18 10.39 -27.07
N VAL A 223 33.21 11.51 -26.33
CA VAL A 223 33.51 12.83 -26.92
C VAL A 223 34.51 13.68 -26.13
N LEU A 224 35.05 13.25 -24.99
CA LEU A 224 36.08 14.04 -24.28
C LEU A 224 37.36 13.25 -24.02
N ALA A 225 38.36 13.53 -24.86
CA ALA A 225 39.79 13.41 -24.57
C ALA A 225 40.29 11.99 -24.26
N ALA A 226 40.79 11.19 -25.22
CA ALA A 226 41.80 11.56 -26.20
C ALA A 226 42.90 12.47 -25.63
N GLN A 227 43.54 12.07 -24.53
CA GLN A 227 44.97 12.38 -24.30
C GLN A 227 45.58 11.17 -23.59
N LYS A 228 46.23 10.27 -24.33
CA LYS A 228 47.70 10.22 -24.48
C LYS A 228 48.43 10.11 -23.13
N VAL A 229 49.32 9.11 -23.07
CA VAL A 229 50.42 8.91 -22.10
C VAL A 229 49.93 8.34 -20.75
N TYR A 230 50.15 7.08 -20.36
CA TYR A 230 51.40 6.32 -20.19
C TYR A 230 51.07 4.83 -20.39
N ARG A 231 51.57 4.14 -21.43
CA ARG A 231 52.89 3.50 -21.51
C ARG A 231 53.13 2.48 -20.38
N ARG A 232 52.99 1.21 -20.79
CA ARG A 232 53.67 -0.04 -20.36
C ARG A 232 54.51 -0.03 -19.07
N GLU A 233 54.19 -1.03 -18.23
CA GLU A 233 55.06 -1.93 -17.40
C GLU A 233 56.16 -1.32 -16.52
N PRO A 234 56.31 -1.80 -15.26
CA PRO A 234 57.05 -3.06 -15.04
C PRO A 234 56.64 -3.86 -13.77
N TYR A 235 56.92 -5.18 -13.73
CA TYR A 235 57.93 -5.85 -12.87
C TYR A 235 57.68 -7.38 -12.75
N PRO A 236 58.74 -8.21 -12.58
CA PRO A 236 58.76 -9.69 -12.57
C PRO A 236 58.87 -10.17 -11.08
N PRO A 237 59.61 -11.24 -10.67
CA PRO A 237 59.96 -12.54 -11.27
C PRO A 237 59.57 -13.74 -10.37
N SER A 238 59.54 -14.96 -10.92
CA SER A 238 59.88 -16.17 -10.14
C SER A 238 60.39 -17.29 -11.05
N GLU A 239 61.68 -17.22 -11.39
CA GLU A 239 62.47 -18.40 -11.74
C GLU A 239 63.04 -19.00 -10.45
N MET A 240 62.78 -20.30 -10.23
CA MET A 240 63.69 -21.27 -9.62
C MET A 240 63.15 -22.66 -9.98
N THR A 241 63.66 -23.24 -11.06
CA THR A 241 64.70 -24.29 -11.08
C THR A 241 64.24 -25.66 -10.61
N GLN A 242 64.24 -26.58 -11.58
CA GLN A 242 64.98 -27.86 -11.59
C GLN A 242 64.15 -29.01 -10.98
N GLU A 243 64.18 -30.23 -11.50
CA GLU A 243 65.33 -30.95 -12.01
C GLU A 243 64.88 -32.23 -12.75
N THR A 244 65.54 -32.54 -13.88
CA THR A 244 65.91 -33.86 -14.45
C THR A 244 64.84 -34.97 -14.63
N ARG A 245 64.85 -35.79 -15.69
CA ARG A 245 65.92 -36.73 -16.06
C ARG A 245 65.58 -37.54 -17.32
N SER A 246 66.62 -37.83 -18.11
CA SER A 246 66.86 -38.96 -19.04
C SER A 246 65.89 -39.20 -20.22
N MET A 247 66.30 -38.92 -21.47
CA MET A 247 67.12 -39.76 -22.38
C MET A 247 66.45 -41.05 -22.88
N SER A 248 66.15 -41.12 -24.18
CA SER A 248 66.50 -42.30 -25.00
C SER A 248 66.46 -41.96 -26.50
N LYS A 249 67.37 -42.61 -27.23
CA LYS A 249 67.86 -42.32 -28.58
C LYS A 249 66.94 -42.94 -29.65
N SER A 250 67.04 -42.46 -30.89
CA SER A 250 67.56 -43.26 -32.03
C SER A 250 67.01 -42.74 -33.35
N GLN A 251 67.93 -42.22 -34.17
CA GLN A 251 67.74 -41.95 -35.58
C GLN A 251 68.85 -42.70 -36.32
N ARG A 252 68.49 -43.76 -37.06
CA ARG A 252 69.30 -44.36 -38.12
C ARG A 252 68.37 -44.97 -39.17
N ARG A 253 68.52 -44.42 -40.38
CA ARG A 253 68.03 -44.85 -41.70
C ARG A 253 66.57 -44.59 -42.03
#